data_AF-A0A3P5YUQ0-F1
#
_entry.id   AF-A0A3P5YUQ0-F1
#
_cell.length_a   1.000
_cell.length_b   1.000
_cell.length_c   1.000
_cell.angle_alpha   90.00
_cell.angle_beta   90.00
_cell.angle_gamma   90.00
#
_symmetry.space_group_name_H-M   'P 1'
#
loop_
_entity.id
_entity.type
_entity.pdbx_description
1 polymer ?
#
loop_
_entity_poly.entity_id
_entity_poly.type
_entity_poly.pdbx_seq_one_letter_code
_entity_poly.pdbx_strand_id
1 'polypeptide(L)'
;KIENNIRTELPYVAFQPKALELCARKVSAASGDMRTALSVCRSAFEILETEVKGYTDPNHKLKIKWLVKMDHMVAALAKTFKCPVVDTIQALPQHQQVVVCSAAKAFRGSKKDRTIEESQSGLAQGILKLSQPQKSER
;
A
#
# COMPACT_ATOMS: atom_id res chain seq x y z
N LYS A 1 5.30 -39.33 14.83
CA LYS A 1 5.11 -37.91 15.25
C LYS A 1 6.49 -37.29 15.37
N ILE A 2 7.13 -37.00 14.23
CA ILE A 2 8.47 -36.42 14.15
C ILE A 2 8.39 -35.36 13.06
N GLU A 3 7.96 -34.16 13.43
CA GLU A 3 8.12 -32.97 12.63
C GLU A 3 8.49 -31.85 13.62
N ASN A 4 9.33 -30.92 13.17
CA ASN A 4 9.87 -29.75 13.89
C ASN A 4 11.33 -29.87 14.33
N ASN A 5 12.23 -30.16 13.39
CA ASN A 5 13.61 -29.68 13.48
C ASN A 5 14.02 -29.12 12.12
N ILE A 6 14.82 -28.06 12.13
CA ILE A 6 15.23 -27.20 11.00
C ILE A 6 14.26 -26.03 10.72
N ARG A 7 14.09 -25.15 11.72
CA ARG A 7 14.08 -23.71 11.41
C ARG A 7 15.34 -23.13 11.98
N THR A 8 16.19 -22.62 11.10
CA THR A 8 17.34 -21.78 11.41
C THR A 8 16.80 -20.49 12.05
N GLU A 9 16.47 -20.55 13.34
CA GLU A 9 16.17 -19.37 14.14
C GLU A 9 17.47 -18.56 14.23
N LEU A 10 17.52 -17.41 13.56
CA LEU A 10 18.62 -16.48 13.74
C LEU A 10 18.71 -16.12 15.23
N PRO A 11 19.91 -15.98 15.81
CA PRO A 11 20.10 -15.74 17.25
C PRO A 11 19.51 -14.40 17.73
N TYR A 12 18.93 -13.61 16.82
CA TYR A 12 18.20 -12.39 17.12
C TYR A 12 16.95 -12.24 16.24
N VAL A 13 15.90 -11.71 16.84
CA VAL A 13 14.66 -11.34 16.14
C VAL A 13 14.85 -9.98 15.49
N ALA A 14 15.03 -9.95 14.17
CA ALA A 14 15.21 -8.72 13.39
C ALA A 14 13.90 -7.96 13.12
N PHE A 15 12.77 -8.66 13.09
CA PHE A 15 11.45 -8.11 12.75
C PHE A 15 10.42 -8.46 13.81
N GLN A 16 9.54 -7.51 14.13
CA GLN A 16 8.34 -7.82 14.89
C GLN A 16 7.42 -8.74 14.05
N PRO A 17 6.87 -9.84 14.62
CA PRO A 17 6.05 -10.79 13.86
C PRO A 17 4.90 -10.15 13.10
N LYS A 18 4.18 -9.20 13.73
CA LYS A 18 3.08 -8.46 13.10
C LYS A 18 3.52 -7.63 11.89
N ALA A 19 4.74 -7.09 11.91
CA ALA A 19 5.28 -6.30 10.79
C ALA A 19 5.60 -7.21 9.61
N LEU A 20 6.19 -8.38 9.88
CA LEU A 20 6.47 -9.36 8.84
C LEU A 20 5.19 -9.95 8.23
N GLU A 21 4.18 -10.24 9.06
CA GLU A 21 2.85 -10.68 8.60
C GLU A 21 2.19 -9.65 7.68
N LEU A 22 2.25 -8.36 8.05
CA LEU A 22 1.75 -7.26 7.23
C LEU A 22 2.43 -7.23 5.86
N CYS A 23 3.76 -7.35 5.82
CA CYS A 23 4.53 -7.41 4.58
C CYS A 23 4.08 -8.59 3.71
N ALA A 24 4.02 -9.80 4.28
CA ALA A 24 3.60 -10.99 3.57
C ALA A 24 2.20 -10.84 2.96
N ARG A 25 1.23 -10.37 3.75
CA ARG A 25 -0.15 -10.16 3.28
C ARG A 25 -0.22 -9.11 2.18
N LYS A 26 0.48 -7.97 2.34
CA LYS A 26 0.46 -6.89 1.35
C LYS A 26 1.13 -7.30 0.05
N VAL A 27 2.29 -7.95 0.11
CA VAL A 27 3.01 -8.43 -1.07
C VAL A 27 2.21 -9.50 -1.78
N SER A 28 1.66 -10.49 -1.06
CA SER A 28 0.80 -11.53 -1.64
C SER A 28 -0.40 -10.93 -2.37
N ALA A 29 -1.07 -9.93 -1.77
CA ALA A 29 -2.22 -9.28 -2.39
C ALA A 29 -1.88 -8.37 -3.58
N ALA A 30 -0.69 -7.73 -3.58
CA ALA A 30 -0.31 -6.75 -4.60
C ALA A 30 0.45 -7.35 -5.79
N SER A 31 1.37 -8.28 -5.54
CA SER A 31 2.31 -8.80 -6.55
C SER A 31 2.54 -10.30 -6.47
N GLY A 32 2.52 -10.89 -5.28
CA GLY A 32 2.91 -12.29 -5.06
C GLY A 32 4.40 -12.59 -5.27
N ASP A 33 5.23 -11.60 -5.66
CA ASP A 33 6.66 -11.81 -5.94
C ASP A 33 7.50 -11.75 -4.65
N MET A 34 8.21 -12.85 -4.37
CA MET A 34 9.13 -12.96 -3.24
C MET A 34 10.26 -11.93 -3.29
N ARG A 35 10.75 -11.56 -4.48
CA ARG A 35 11.78 -10.53 -4.66
C ARG A 35 11.30 -9.18 -4.14
N THR A 36 10.03 -8.85 -4.38
CA THR A 36 9.41 -7.64 -3.84
C THR A 36 9.35 -7.69 -2.32
N ALA A 37 8.98 -8.83 -1.72
CA ALA A 37 8.97 -8.98 -0.26
C ALA A 37 10.36 -8.74 0.36
N LEU A 38 11.41 -9.33 -0.22
CA LEU A 38 12.78 -9.16 0.26
C LEU A 38 13.28 -7.72 0.11
N SER A 39 12.92 -7.05 -1.00
CA SER A 39 13.23 -5.64 -1.22
C SER A 39 12.56 -4.72 -0.18
N VAL A 40 11.29 -4.98 0.14
CA VAL A 40 10.57 -4.25 1.20
C VAL A 40 11.24 -4.45 2.56
N CYS A 41 11.57 -5.70 2.93
CA CYS A 41 12.23 -5.98 4.21
C CYS A 41 13.57 -5.28 4.34
N ARG A 42 14.36 -5.22 3.26
CA ARG A 42 15.60 -4.43 3.20
C ARG A 42 15.32 -2.94 3.41
N SER A 43 14.37 -2.37 2.65
CA SER A 43 14.03 -0.96 2.78
C SER A 43 13.51 -0.60 4.18
N ALA A 44 12.79 -1.51 4.86
CA ALA A 44 12.35 -1.29 6.24
C ALA A 44 13.51 -1.22 7.22
N PHE A 45 14.58 -1.97 6.96
CA PHE A 45 15.80 -1.93 7.75
C PHE A 45 16.61 -0.66 7.49
N GLU A 46 16.67 -0.18 6.24
CA GLU A 46 17.29 1.11 5.90
C GLU A 46 16.61 2.27 6.63
N ILE A 47 15.27 2.26 6.72
CA ILE A 47 14.50 3.26 7.47
C ILE A 47 14.83 3.20 8.96
N LEU A 48 14.83 2.00 9.56
CA LEU A 48 15.27 1.81 10.95
C LEU A 48 16.69 2.35 11.18
N GLU A 49 17.63 2.06 10.27
CA GLU A 49 19.01 2.53 10.40
C GLU A 49 19.11 4.07 10.37
N THR A 50 18.31 4.74 9.53
CA THR A 50 18.27 6.21 9.52
C THR A 50 17.75 6.80 10.82
N GLU A 51 16.74 6.18 11.44
CA GLU A 51 16.22 6.61 12.75
C GLU A 51 17.28 6.41 13.84
N VAL A 52 17.96 5.27 13.84
CA VAL A 52 19.02 4.96 14.81
C VAL A 52 20.20 5.94 14.71
N LYS A 53 20.60 6.32 13.50
CA LYS A 53 21.69 7.29 13.28
C LYS A 53 21.31 8.73 13.66
N GLY A 54 20.02 9.06 13.72
CA GLY A 54 19.56 10.39 14.14
C GLY A 54 19.67 10.66 15.64
N TYR A 55 19.83 9.62 16.48
CA TYR A 55 19.96 9.72 17.93
C TYR A 55 21.44 9.63 18.35
N THR A 56 22.23 10.67 18.06
CA THR A 56 23.62 10.80 18.52
C THR A 56 23.75 11.59 19.81
N ASP A 57 22.83 11.40 20.77
CA ASP A 57 23.02 11.89 22.14
C ASP A 57 23.81 10.85 22.95
N PRO A 58 25.00 11.18 23.47
CA PRO A 58 25.88 10.22 24.16
C PRO A 58 25.27 9.64 25.45
N ASN A 59 24.22 10.27 25.99
CA ASN A 59 23.50 9.82 27.19
C ASN A 59 22.35 8.83 26.91
N HIS A 60 21.94 8.64 25.64
CA HIS A 60 20.79 7.80 25.27
C HIS A 60 21.19 6.50 24.54
N LYS A 61 22.48 6.11 24.61
CA LYS A 61 23.02 4.83 24.09
C LYS A 61 22.40 3.57 24.72
N LEU A 62 21.54 3.73 25.73
CA LEU A 62 20.93 2.63 26.47
C LEU A 62 19.65 2.17 25.74
N LYS A 63 19.78 1.10 24.95
CA LYS A 63 18.72 0.32 24.26
C LYS A 63 18.31 0.78 22.85
N ILE A 64 19.28 1.05 21.97
CA ILE A 64 19.00 1.00 20.52
C ILE A 64 18.73 -0.47 20.16
N LYS A 65 17.44 -0.83 20.03
CA LYS A 65 17.03 -2.17 19.59
C LYS A 65 16.93 -2.17 18.08
N TRP A 66 17.84 -2.89 17.41
CA TRP A 66 17.79 -3.20 15.98
C TRP A 66 16.62 -4.15 15.65
N LEU A 67 15.41 -3.66 15.85
CA LEU A 67 14.17 -4.39 15.64
C LEU A 67 13.26 -3.55 14.74
N VAL A 68 12.96 -4.09 13.57
CA VAL A 68 12.00 -3.48 12.65
C VAL A 68 10.59 -3.60 13.25
N LYS A 69 10.00 -2.45 13.57
CA LYS A 69 8.63 -2.32 14.06
C LYS A 69 7.66 -2.09 12.91
N MET A 70 6.37 -2.03 13.24
CA MET A 70 5.30 -1.74 12.29
C MET A 70 5.55 -0.45 11.51
N ASP A 71 5.99 0.63 12.16
CA ASP A 71 6.15 1.94 11.53
C ASP A 71 7.14 1.90 10.36
N HIS A 72 8.33 1.33 10.57
CA HIS A 72 9.34 1.21 9.51
C HIS A 72 8.83 0.32 8.36
N MET A 73 8.09 -0.74 8.68
CA MET A 73 7.53 -1.64 7.66
C MET A 73 6.42 -0.97 6.85
N VAL A 74 5.53 -0.20 7.49
CA VAL A 74 4.48 0.57 6.83
C VAL A 74 5.11 1.62 5.90
N ALA A 75 6.13 2.32 6.37
CA ALA A 75 6.87 3.29 5.55
C ALA A 75 7.56 2.63 4.34
N ALA A 76 8.19 1.48 4.52
CA ALA A 76 8.79 0.71 3.43
C ALA A 76 7.75 0.24 2.41
N LEU A 77 6.62 -0.31 2.88
CA LEU A 77 5.51 -0.73 2.02
C LEU A 77 4.90 0.44 1.25
N ALA A 78 4.75 1.60 1.90
CA ALA A 78 4.29 2.82 1.24
C ALA A 78 5.27 3.22 0.13
N LYS A 79 6.58 3.22 0.40
CA LYS A 79 7.60 3.53 -0.60
C LYS A 79 7.56 2.58 -1.80
N THR A 80 7.33 1.28 -1.59
CA THR A 80 7.33 0.28 -2.66
C THR A 80 6.02 0.22 -3.46
N PHE A 81 4.87 0.38 -2.80
CA PHE A 81 3.55 0.19 -3.42
C PHE A 81 2.79 1.51 -3.70
N LYS A 82 3.43 2.66 -3.57
CA LYS A 82 2.84 3.95 -3.95
C LYS A 82 2.66 4.04 -5.46
N CYS A 83 1.47 4.48 -5.88
CA CYS A 83 1.12 4.62 -7.29
C CYS A 83 0.99 6.12 -7.63
N PRO A 84 1.91 6.69 -8.44
CA PRO A 84 1.86 8.10 -8.82
C PRO A 84 0.56 8.49 -9.52
N VAL A 85 -0.08 7.55 -10.22
CA VAL A 85 -1.38 7.76 -10.87
C VAL A 85 -2.47 8.03 -9.83
N VAL A 86 -2.46 7.34 -8.69
CA VAL A 86 -3.42 7.58 -7.61
C VAL A 86 -3.18 8.94 -6.98
N ASP A 87 -1.93 9.33 -6.74
CA ASP A 87 -1.60 10.67 -6.24
C ASP A 87 -2.08 11.77 -7.20
N THR A 88 -1.87 11.55 -8.50
CA THR A 88 -2.31 12.49 -9.55
C THR A 88 -3.83 12.63 -9.55
N ILE A 89 -4.56 11.50 -9.50
CA ILE A 89 -6.03 11.51 -9.45
C ILE A 89 -6.51 12.25 -8.20
N GLN A 90 -5.89 12.02 -7.04
CA GLN A 90 -6.24 12.69 -5.79
C GLN A 90 -6.03 14.21 -5.84
N ALA A 91 -5.08 14.69 -6.63
CA ALA A 91 -4.82 16.12 -6.82
C ALA A 91 -5.80 16.82 -7.78
N LEU A 92 -6.60 16.07 -8.56
CA LEU A 92 -7.57 16.65 -9.48
C LEU A 92 -8.78 17.26 -8.74
N PRO A 93 -9.44 18.29 -9.30
CA PRO A 93 -10.74 18.76 -8.82
C PRO A 93 -11.80 17.65 -8.79
N GLN A 94 -12.74 17.73 -7.83
CA GLN A 94 -13.76 16.71 -7.57
C GLN A 94 -14.51 16.23 -8.82
N HIS A 95 -14.90 17.15 -9.72
CA HIS A 95 -15.62 16.77 -10.94
C HIS A 95 -14.77 15.89 -11.88
N GLN A 96 -13.47 16.16 -12.00
CA GLN A 96 -12.55 15.36 -12.82
C GLN A 96 -12.33 13.99 -12.19
N GLN A 97 -12.24 13.91 -10.86
CA GLN A 97 -12.17 12.63 -10.14
C GLN A 97 -13.40 11.77 -10.40
N VAL A 98 -14.60 12.37 -10.44
CA VAL A 98 -15.85 11.65 -10.73
C VAL A 98 -15.87 11.11 -12.16
N VAL A 99 -15.39 11.88 -13.14
CA VAL A 99 -15.25 11.40 -14.52
C VAL A 99 -14.30 10.21 -14.60
N VAL A 100 -13.10 10.30 -13.99
CA VAL A 100 -12.11 9.22 -13.97
C VAL A 100 -12.63 7.97 -13.26
N CYS A 101 -13.28 8.14 -12.10
CA CYS A 101 -13.87 7.03 -11.35
C CYS A 101 -14.98 6.32 -12.16
N SER A 102 -15.84 7.10 -12.82
CA SER A 102 -16.92 6.57 -13.66
C SER A 102 -16.37 5.81 -14.86
N ALA A 103 -15.37 6.36 -15.54
CA ALA A 103 -14.67 5.70 -16.64
C ALA A 103 -14.03 4.39 -16.17
N ALA A 104 -13.25 4.39 -15.08
CA ALA A 104 -12.62 3.19 -14.53
C ALA A 104 -13.65 2.10 -14.16
N LYS A 105 -14.81 2.48 -13.64
CA LYS A 105 -15.91 1.56 -13.32
C LYS A 105 -16.54 0.96 -14.58
N ALA A 106 -16.72 1.76 -15.64
CA ALA A 106 -17.21 1.27 -16.93
C ALA A 106 -16.24 0.26 -17.57
N PHE A 107 -14.93 0.49 -17.45
CA PHE A 107 -13.93 -0.42 -18.04
C PHE A 107 -13.67 -1.69 -17.22
N ARG A 108 -13.81 -1.65 -15.89
CA ARG A 108 -13.61 -2.83 -15.02
C ARG A 108 -14.64 -3.95 -15.24
N GLY A 109 -15.78 -3.68 -15.86
CA GLY A 109 -16.85 -4.66 -16.10
C GLY A 109 -16.91 -5.26 -17.51
N SER A 110 -16.00 -4.92 -18.42
CA SER A 110 -16.16 -5.22 -19.85
C SER A 110 -15.40 -6.48 -20.28
N LYS A 111 -16.14 -7.55 -20.59
CA LYS A 111 -15.73 -8.54 -21.60
C LYS A 111 -15.56 -7.80 -22.93
N LYS A 112 -14.62 -8.23 -23.76
CA LYS A 112 -13.97 -7.51 -24.89
C LYS A 112 -14.86 -6.81 -25.95
N ASP A 113 -16.18 -6.90 -25.89
CA ASP A 113 -17.12 -6.42 -26.92
C ASP A 113 -18.16 -5.44 -26.36
N ARG A 114 -17.72 -4.28 -25.86
CA ARG A 114 -18.64 -3.21 -25.43
C ARG A 114 -18.59 -2.06 -26.45
N THR A 115 -19.66 -1.89 -27.21
CA THR A 115 -19.83 -0.82 -28.21
C THR A 115 -19.81 0.57 -27.54
N ILE A 116 -19.32 1.57 -28.28
CA ILE A 116 -19.11 2.96 -27.81
C ILE A 116 -20.38 3.58 -27.19
N GLU A 117 -21.58 3.13 -27.57
CA GLU A 117 -22.86 3.60 -27.02
C GLU A 117 -23.10 3.24 -25.54
N GLU A 118 -22.68 2.06 -25.06
CA GLU A 118 -22.86 1.71 -23.64
C GLU A 118 -22.03 2.60 -22.71
N SER A 119 -20.87 3.06 -23.21
CA SER A 119 -19.98 3.98 -22.48
C SER A 119 -20.58 5.37 -22.32
N GLN A 120 -21.40 5.83 -23.27
CA GLN A 120 -22.09 7.12 -23.18
C GLN A 120 -23.21 7.09 -22.13
N SER A 121 -23.92 5.97 -21.98
CA SER A 121 -24.98 5.83 -20.95
C SER A 121 -24.42 5.87 -19.52
N GLY A 122 -23.26 5.24 -19.28
CA GLY A 122 -22.60 5.25 -17.98
C GLY A 122 -22.03 6.61 -17.59
N LEU A 123 -21.46 7.33 -18.57
CA LEU A 123 -21.03 8.73 -18.39
C LEU A 123 -22.23 9.64 -18.12
N ALA A 124 -23.33 9.48 -18.86
CA ALA A 124 -24.56 10.23 -18.64
C ALA A 124 -25.13 9.99 -17.24
N GLN A 125 -25.13 8.75 -16.72
CA GLN A 125 -25.56 8.47 -15.34
C GLN A 125 -24.63 9.07 -14.28
N GLY A 126 -23.31 9.05 -14.51
CA GLY A 126 -22.33 9.71 -13.64
C GLY A 126 -22.54 11.23 -13.60
N ILE A 127 -22.81 11.84 -14.75
CA ILE A 127 -23.11 13.28 -14.89
C ILE A 127 -24.49 13.62 -14.29
N LEU A 128 -25.51 12.77 -14.46
CA LEU A 128 -26.84 12.94 -13.83
C LEU A 128 -26.77 12.93 -12.30
N LYS A 129 -25.91 12.09 -11.71
CA LYS A 129 -25.65 12.11 -10.26
C LYS A 129 -24.96 13.39 -9.78
N LEU A 130 -24.27 14.13 -10.66
CA LEU A 130 -23.69 15.44 -10.35
C LEU A 130 -24.70 16.59 -10.48
N SER A 131 -25.79 16.40 -11.22
CA SER A 131 -26.88 17.38 -11.29
C SER A 131 -27.87 17.28 -10.12
N GLN A 132 -27.71 16.28 -9.25
CA GLN A 132 -28.48 16.22 -8.00
C GLN A 132 -27.67 16.89 -6.88
N PRO A 133 -28.27 17.86 -6.15
CA PRO A 133 -27.59 18.53 -5.06
C PRO A 133 -27.19 17.50 -4.01
N GLN A 134 -25.92 17.52 -3.62
CA GLN A 134 -25.38 16.74 -2.50
C GLN A 134 -26.19 17.07 -1.25
N LYS A 135 -27.16 16.22 -0.88
CA LYS A 135 -27.81 16.32 0.41
C LYS A 135 -26.78 15.87 1.44
N SER A 136 -26.24 16.83 2.17
CA SER A 136 -25.45 16.60 3.37
C SER A 136 -26.37 15.90 4.38
N GLU A 137 -26.08 14.65 4.72
CA GLU A 137 -26.62 14.04 5.94
C GLU A 137 -25.51 13.95 6.97
N ARG A 138 -25.83 14.52 8.13
CA ARG A 138 -25.01 14.69 9.32
C ARG A 138 -24.72 13.36 10.00
#